data_AF-A0A4R3Q7R6-F1
#
_entry.id   AF-A0A4R3Q7R6-F1
#
_cell.length_a   1.000
_cell.length_b   1.000
_cell.length_c   1.000
_cell.angle_alpha   90.00
_cell.angle_beta   90.00
_cell.angle_gamma   90.00
#
_symmetry.space_group_name_H-M   'P 1'
#
loop_
_entity.id
_entity.type
_entity.pdbx_description
1 polymer ?
#
loop_
_entity_poly.entity_id
_entity_poly.type
_entity_poly.pdbx_seq_one_letter_code
_entity_poly.pdbx_strand_id
1 'polypeptide(L)' 'MAPGVADRRTNTYVRNGTTSRFAALDIATGAVIGKCYKRYRATEFFDFLKRIDAAVPEGRTCIR' A
#
# COMPACT_ATOMS: atom_id res chain seq x y z
N MET A 1 -15.24 6.49 41.39
CA MET A 1 -14.15 5.51 41.22
C MET A 1 -13.89 4.92 42.60
N ALA A 2 -14.14 3.62 42.82
CA ALA A 2 -13.93 3.02 44.14
C ALA A 2 -12.42 2.80 44.37
N PRO A 3 -11.86 3.21 45.50
CA PRO A 3 -10.45 2.94 45.81
C PRO A 3 -10.22 1.42 45.89
N GLY A 4 -9.23 0.92 45.14
CA GLY A 4 -8.86 -0.51 45.10
C GLY A 4 -9.28 -1.27 43.84
N VAL A 5 -10.06 -0.67 42.93
CA VAL A 5 -10.42 -1.29 41.64
C VAL A 5 -9.51 -0.75 40.54
N ALA A 6 -8.72 -1.63 39.93
CA ALA A 6 -7.91 -1.29 38.75
C ALA A 6 -8.83 -0.82 37.61
N ASP A 7 -8.53 0.35 37.06
CA ASP A 7 -9.30 0.94 35.97
C ASP A 7 -9.29 0.01 34.73
N ARG A 8 -10.47 -0.47 34.33
CA ARG A 8 -10.60 -1.33 33.15
C ARG A 8 -10.59 -0.45 31.91
N ARG A 9 -9.40 -0.26 31.33
CA ARG A 9 -9.29 0.31 29.98
C ARG A 9 -9.75 -0.72 28.96
N THR A 10 -10.96 -0.56 28.45
CA THR A 10 -11.41 -1.26 27.25
C THR A 10 -10.50 -0.82 26.11
N ASN A 11 -9.68 -1.73 25.57
CA ASN A 11 -8.82 -1.40 24.44
C ASN A 11 -9.71 -1.04 23.24
N THR A 12 -9.79 0.26 22.93
CA THR A 12 -10.48 0.74 21.73
C THR A 12 -9.60 0.46 20.53
N TYR A 13 -9.79 -0.72 19.93
CA TYR A 13 -9.12 -1.09 18.71
C TYR A 13 -10.03 -0.77 17.51
N VAL A 14 -9.62 0.21 16.71
CA VAL A 14 -10.33 0.63 15.50
C VAL A 14 -9.61 0.04 14.28
N ARG A 15 -10.36 -0.68 13.43
CA ARG A 15 -9.87 -1.28 12.18
C ARG A 15 -10.28 -0.44 10.99
N ASN A 16 -9.30 0.06 10.24
CA ASN A 16 -9.52 0.89 9.04
C ASN A 16 -9.78 0.05 7.77
N GLY A 17 -10.19 -1.21 7.93
CA GLY A 17 -10.36 -2.17 6.84
C GLY A 17 -9.03 -2.63 6.21
N THR A 18 -9.14 -3.38 5.11
CA THR A 18 -8.02 -3.90 4.33
C THR A 18 -7.93 -3.15 3.00
N THR A 19 -6.74 -2.70 2.63
CA THR A 19 -6.49 -2.02 1.34
C THR A 19 -5.64 -2.91 0.44
N SER A 20 -5.90 -2.89 -0.87
CA SER A 20 -5.10 -3.63 -1.86
C SER A 20 -3.86 -2.80 -2.22
N ARG A 21 -2.67 -3.38 -2.16
CA ARG A 21 -1.40 -2.67 -2.45
C ARG A 21 -0.69 -3.32 -3.63
N PHE A 22 -0.29 -2.49 -4.59
CA PHE A 22 0.68 -2.87 -5.62
C PHE A 22 2.02 -2.20 -5.34
N ALA A 23 3.10 -2.91 -5.63
CA ALA A 23 4.47 -2.43 -5.47
C ALA A 23 5.35 -2.98 -6.60
N ALA A 24 6.26 -2.15 -7.08
CA ALA A 24 7.30 -2.50 -8.04
C ALA A 24 8.64 -2.06 -7.49
N LEU A 25 9.65 -2.92 -7.62
CA LEU A 25 11.02 -2.66 -7.21
C LEU A 25 11.87 -2.40 -8.45
N ASP A 26 12.50 -1.24 -8.52
CA ASP A 26 13.58 -0.98 -9.47
C ASP A 26 14.87 -1.61 -8.93
N ILE A 27 15.35 -2.65 -9.59
CA ILE A 27 16.53 -3.43 -9.16
C ILE A 27 17.82 -2.61 -9.31
N ALA A 28 17.89 -1.70 -10.28
CA ALA A 28 19.11 -0.93 -10.55
C ALA A 28 19.35 0.14 -9.47
N THR A 29 18.29 0.71 -8.91
CA THR A 29 18.37 1.79 -7.91
C THR A 29 17.97 1.33 -6.51
N GLY A 30 17.29 0.20 -6.37
CA GLY A 30 16.68 -0.26 -5.13
C GLY A 30 15.40 0.50 -4.74
N ALA A 31 14.91 1.39 -5.59
CA ALA A 31 13.72 2.19 -5.31
C ALA A 31 12.44 1.34 -5.41
N VAL A 32 11.49 1.58 -4.49
CA VAL A 32 10.18 0.92 -4.51
C VAL A 32 9.09 1.93 -4.86
N ILE A 33 8.36 1.65 -5.93
CA ILE A 33 7.18 2.42 -6.34
C ILE A 33 5.95 1.64 -5.85
N GLY A 34 5.16 2.24 -4.97
CA GLY A 34 3.96 1.60 -4.41
C GLY A 34 2.72 2.47 -4.51
N LYS A 35 1.56 1.82 -4.64
CA LYS A 35 0.25 2.49 -4.56
C LYS A 35 -0.81 1.60 -3.93
N CYS A 36 -1.62 2.22 -3.09
CA CYS A 36 -2.78 1.59 -2.46
C CYS A 36 -4.05 1.86 -3.27
N TYR A 37 -4.88 0.83 -3.41
CA TYR A 37 -6.13 0.83 -4.13
C TYR A 37 -7.24 0.25 -3.26
N LYS A 38 -8.46 0.74 -3.45
CA LYS A 38 -9.64 0.29 -2.69
C LYS A 38 -10.03 -1.16 -3.02
N ARG A 39 -9.71 -1.63 -4.23
CA ARG A 39 -10.03 -2.97 -4.74
C ARG A 39 -8.83 -3.57 -5.46
N TYR A 40 -8.77 -4.90 -5.51
CA TYR A 40 -7.79 -5.66 -6.28
C TYR A 40 -8.44 -6.14 -7.59
N ARG A 41 -8.35 -5.34 -8.65
CA ARG A 41 -8.84 -5.72 -10.00
C ARG A 41 -7.81 -5.37 -11.06
N ALA A 42 -7.99 -5.93 -12.25
CA ALA A 42 -7.10 -5.72 -13.38
C ALA A 42 -7.02 -4.24 -13.80
N THR A 43 -8.12 -3.49 -13.70
CA THR A 43 -8.15 -2.05 -14.00
C THR A 43 -7.16 -1.25 -13.14
N GLU A 44 -7.19 -1.48 -11.83
CA GLU A 44 -6.29 -0.84 -10.87
C GLU A 44 -4.83 -1.27 -11.10
N PHE A 45 -4.62 -2.50 -11.55
CA PHE A 45 -3.30 -3.00 -11.92
C PHE A 45 -2.77 -2.34 -13.20
N PHE A 46 -3.57 -2.20 -14.26
CA PHE A 46 -3.16 -1.49 -15.48
C PHE A 46 -2.84 -0.01 -15.19
N ASP A 47 -3.62 0.65 -14.34
CA ASP A 47 -3.31 2.01 -13.90
C ASP A 47 -2.00 2.07 -13.10
N PHE A 48 -1.67 1.01 -12.35
CA PHE A 48 -0.40 0.90 -11.65
C PHE A 48 0.76 0.72 -12.64
N LEU A 49 0.61 -0.09 -13.69
CA LEU A 49 1.63 -0.25 -14.74
C LEU A 49 1.93 1.08 -15.45
N LYS A 50 0.89 1.83 -15.87
CA LYS A 50 1.08 3.17 -16.46
C LYS A 50 1.84 4.13 -15.55
N ARG A 51 1.66 3.99 -14.23
CA ARG A 51 2.39 4.80 -13.24
C ARG A 51 3.87 4.42 -13.19
N ILE A 52 4.19 3.13 -13.35
CA ILE A 52 5.59 2.69 -13.46
C ILE A 52 6.21 3.27 -14.72
N ASP A 53 5.53 3.16 -15.87
CA ASP A 53 6.02 3.69 -17.16
C ASP A 53 6.30 5.20 -17.09
N ALA A 54 5.46 5.97 -16.38
CA ALA A 54 5.67 7.41 -16.19
C ALA A 54 6.80 7.75 -15.20
N ALA A 55 7.12 6.85 -14.27
CA ALA A 55 8.09 7.09 -13.20
C ALA A 55 9.50 6.59 -13.55
N VAL A 56 9.60 5.64 -14.49
CA VAL A 56 10.86 5.00 -14.88
C VAL A 56 11.27 5.49 -16.28
N PRO A 57 12.53 5.92 -16.48
CA PRO A 57 13.01 6.38 -17.78
C PRO A 57 12.84 5.35 -18.90
N GLU A 58 12.58 5.82 -20.13
CA GLU A 58 12.51 4.96 -21.32
C GLU A 58 13.76 4.08 -21.46
N GLY A 59 13.55 2.80 -21.76
CA GLY A 59 14.62 1.80 -21.87
C GLY A 59 15.02 1.12 -20.54
N ARG A 60 14.53 1.58 -19.39
CA ARG A 60 14.67 0.88 -18.10
C ARG A 60 13.42 0.12 -17.68
N THR A 61 12.29 0.42 -18.32
CA THR A 61 11.02 -0.27 -18.06
C THR A 61 10.88 -1.47 -18.98
N CYS A 62 10.65 -2.66 -18.41
CA CYS A 62 10.45 -3.91 -19.15
C CYS A 62 8.97 -4.27 -19.38
N ILE A 63 8.05 -3.34 -19.09
CA ILE A 63 6.60 -3.53 -19.22
C ILE A 63 6.27 -3.36 -20.71
N ARG A 64 6.06 -4.47 -21.43
CA ARG A 64 5.53 -4.52 -22.80
C ARG A 64 4.23 -5.30 -22.81
#